data_AF-A0A0D0A174-F1
#
_entry.id   AF-A0A0D0A174-F1
#
_cell.length_a   1.000
_cell.length_b   1.000
_cell.length_c   1.000
_cell.angle_alpha   90.00
_cell.angle_beta   90.00
_cell.angle_gamma   90.00
#
_symmetry.space_group_name_H-M   'P 1'
#
loop_
_entity.id
_entity.type
_entity.pdbx_description
1 polymer ?
#
loop_
_entity_poly.entity_id
_entity_poly.type
_entity_poly.pdbx_seq_one_letter_code
_entity_poly.pdbx_strand_id
1 'polypeptide(L)'
;MEARNVARTLQPIADSLPHGADHLQILVAFDIPSVQMLLEDGGDFYAIIIGSPPGIYRTSEGAAHAEGTFKYHIRRQTTSFWTALAFMLVKGVAQCMPPMLTYKEMGEIPSQTTTDSLADRLHSLTLSSRSPQVPLTPSRASSSTSTSTSFRTSSASHGTPAPPLTSPSRSESATSPIIYSHIRNLRGIISSNYYPTSNTHIRNLAQPLGQLAARYLASHGYGTEDIECILQAKRRASNSEDLVTFLAGRGMSVNEARFLLLLIDQRDTLHT
;
A
#
# COMPACT_ATOMS: atom_id res chain seq x y z
N MET A 1 -3.04 12.43 27.64
CA MET A 1 -1.66 12.84 28.01
C MET A 1 -0.60 11.98 27.31
N GLU A 2 -0.86 10.68 27.20
CA GLU A 2 0.02 9.69 26.56
C GLU A 2 0.55 10.10 25.18
N ALA A 3 -0.32 10.44 24.23
CA ALA A 3 0.08 10.84 22.88
C ALA A 3 1.06 12.04 22.86
N ARG A 4 0.91 12.99 23.79
CA ARG A 4 1.85 14.12 23.91
C ARG A 4 3.21 13.66 24.44
N ASN A 5 3.24 12.68 25.33
CA ASN A 5 4.48 12.10 25.81
C ASN A 5 5.21 11.36 24.68
N VAL A 6 4.47 10.54 23.94
CA VAL A 6 5.01 9.83 22.76
C VAL A 6 5.59 10.82 21.76
N ALA A 7 4.82 11.85 21.37
CA ALA A 7 5.30 12.86 20.44
C ALA A 7 6.56 13.58 20.96
N ARG A 8 6.57 13.97 22.24
CA ARG A 8 7.74 14.64 22.85
C ARG A 8 8.99 13.77 22.83
N THR A 9 8.85 12.46 23.03
CA THR A 9 9.97 11.51 23.00
C THR A 9 10.46 11.22 21.59
N LEU A 10 9.54 11.02 20.63
CA LEU A 10 9.88 10.60 19.27
C LEU A 10 10.31 11.75 18.36
N GLN A 11 9.75 12.95 18.55
CA GLN A 11 9.98 14.09 17.64
C GLN A 11 11.47 14.47 17.51
N PRO A 12 12.26 14.60 18.59
CA PRO A 12 13.68 14.96 18.46
C PRO A 12 14.49 13.93 17.67
N ILE A 13 14.14 12.64 17.79
CA ILE A 13 14.78 11.54 17.05
C ILE A 13 14.42 11.69 15.57
N ALA A 14 13.13 11.89 15.27
CA ALA A 14 12.65 12.09 13.91
C ALA A 14 13.31 13.30 13.23
N ASP A 15 13.46 14.41 13.96
CA ASP A 15 14.08 15.64 13.45
C ASP A 15 15.60 15.49 13.21
N SER A 16 16.24 14.54 13.91
CA SER A 16 17.67 14.24 13.75
C SER A 16 17.99 13.32 12.57
N LEU A 17 16.98 12.70 11.96
CA LEU A 17 17.18 11.77 10.84
C LEU A 17 17.57 12.52 9.56
N PRO A 18 18.45 11.92 8.72
CA PRO A 18 18.77 12.48 7.43
C PRO A 18 17.53 12.52 6.53
N HIS A 19 17.47 13.51 5.62
CA HIS A 19 16.41 13.57 4.62
C HIS A 19 16.46 12.32 3.73
N GLY A 20 15.33 11.61 3.66
CA GLY A 20 15.25 10.35 2.92
C GLY A 20 15.79 9.13 3.68
N ALA A 21 15.88 9.20 5.01
CA ALA A 21 16.24 8.04 5.83
C ALA A 21 15.39 6.81 5.47
N ASP A 22 16.06 5.68 5.25
CA ASP A 22 15.35 4.44 4.98
C ASP A 22 14.74 3.84 6.26
N HIS A 23 13.89 2.83 6.11
CA HIS A 23 13.22 2.20 7.24
C HIS A 23 14.18 1.56 8.26
N LEU A 24 15.35 1.08 7.84
CA LEU A 24 16.34 0.49 8.74
C LEU A 24 17.03 1.57 9.58
N GLN A 25 17.39 2.70 8.97
CA GLN A 25 17.94 3.85 9.67
C GLN A 25 16.96 4.40 10.70
N ILE A 26 15.68 4.49 10.33
CA ILE A 26 14.61 4.89 11.25
C ILE A 26 14.49 3.89 12.41
N LEU A 27 14.50 2.59 12.13
CA LEU A 27 14.44 1.56 13.17
C LEU A 27 15.64 1.64 14.12
N VAL A 28 16.85 1.79 13.60
CA VAL A 28 18.05 1.94 14.43
C VAL A 28 17.97 3.18 15.32
N ALA A 29 17.52 4.31 14.78
CA ALA A 29 17.41 5.56 15.53
C ALA A 29 16.39 5.47 16.69
N PHE A 30 15.32 4.69 16.52
CA PHE A 30 14.32 4.45 17.56
C PHE A 30 14.67 3.29 18.50
N ASP A 31 15.69 2.49 18.21
CA ASP A 31 16.15 1.39 19.06
C ASP A 31 17.00 1.89 20.24
N ILE A 32 16.43 2.83 21.02
CA ILE A 32 17.06 3.43 22.21
C ILE A 32 16.21 3.16 23.45
N PRO A 33 16.82 3.07 24.66
CA PRO A 33 16.10 2.71 25.88
C PRO A 33 14.89 3.59 26.18
N SER A 34 14.96 4.90 25.92
CA SER A 34 13.85 5.82 26.18
C SER A 34 12.61 5.54 25.32
N VAL A 35 12.77 4.93 24.14
CA VAL A 35 11.69 4.52 23.25
C VAL A 35 11.24 3.10 23.57
N GLN A 36 12.16 2.20 23.90
CA GLN A 36 11.85 0.82 24.29
C GLN A 36 11.01 0.76 25.57
N MET A 37 11.36 1.58 26.57
CA MET A 37 10.66 1.70 27.85
C MET A 37 9.45 2.66 27.76
N LEU A 38 9.18 3.25 26.59
CA LEU A 38 8.08 4.19 26.41
C LEU A 38 6.76 3.45 26.57
N LEU A 39 5.94 3.89 27.53
CA LEU A 39 4.63 3.29 27.84
C LEU A 39 4.70 1.87 28.41
N GLU A 40 5.80 1.52 29.08
CA GLU A 40 5.92 0.23 29.76
C GLU A 40 5.14 0.23 31.09
N ASP A 41 3.82 0.07 30.97
CA ASP A 41 2.88 -0.05 32.10
C ASP A 41 2.27 -1.45 32.21
N GLY A 42 2.83 -2.42 31.47
CA GLY A 42 2.38 -3.82 31.44
C GLY A 42 1.15 -4.08 30.58
N GLY A 43 0.61 -3.07 29.87
CA GLY A 43 -0.48 -3.24 28.92
C GLY A 43 -0.04 -3.77 27.57
N ASP A 44 -0.97 -4.41 26.85
CA ASP A 44 -0.78 -4.79 25.45
C ASP A 44 -0.90 -3.60 24.50
N PHE A 45 -0.27 -3.74 23.34
CA PHE A 45 -0.33 -2.85 22.20
C PHE A 45 -0.82 -3.60 20.96
N TYR A 46 -1.67 -2.94 20.19
CA TYR A 46 -2.27 -3.47 18.98
C TYR A 46 -1.88 -2.57 17.80
N ALA A 47 -0.90 -2.99 17.01
CA ALA A 47 -0.48 -2.27 15.80
C ALA A 47 -1.39 -2.64 14.62
N ILE A 48 -2.03 -1.65 14.01
CA ILE A 48 -2.95 -1.78 12.88
C ILE A 48 -2.36 -1.05 11.67
N ILE A 49 -1.88 -1.81 10.67
CA ILE A 49 -1.31 -1.27 9.43
C ILE A 49 -2.40 -0.91 8.43
N ILE A 50 -3.41 -1.77 8.34
CA ILE A 50 -4.57 -1.61 7.45
C ILE A 50 -5.81 -1.50 8.34
N GLY A 51 -6.29 -0.27 8.52
CA GLY A 51 -7.46 0.09 9.33
C GLY A 51 -7.85 1.56 9.12
N SER A 52 -8.91 2.02 9.80
CA SER A 52 -9.39 3.40 9.77
C SER A 52 -9.64 3.92 11.20
N PRO A 53 -8.68 4.67 11.79
CA PRO A 53 -7.35 4.97 11.27
C PRO A 53 -6.32 3.85 11.52
N PRO A 54 -5.26 3.73 10.70
CA PRO A 54 -4.12 2.91 11.06
C PRO A 54 -3.37 3.53 12.24
N GLY A 55 -2.78 2.71 13.10
CA GLY A 55 -2.12 3.21 14.32
C GLY A 55 -1.79 2.13 15.33
N ILE A 56 -1.34 2.55 16.51
CA ILE A 56 -1.07 1.68 17.65
C ILE A 56 -2.14 1.97 18.71
N TYR A 57 -2.85 0.94 19.14
CA TYR A 57 -3.93 1.02 20.11
C TYR A 57 -3.55 0.33 21.41
N ARG A 58 -4.07 0.84 22.52
CA ARG A 58 -3.90 0.25 23.86
C ARG A 58 -4.96 -0.78 24.22
N THR A 59 -6.12 -0.69 23.58
CA THR A 59 -7.26 -1.55 23.89
C THR A 59 -7.61 -2.39 22.68
N SER A 60 -8.03 -3.62 22.93
CA SER A 60 -8.51 -4.52 21.88
C SER A 60 -9.77 -3.97 21.22
N GLU A 61 -10.63 -3.26 21.95
CA GLU A 61 -11.82 -2.60 21.42
C GLU A 61 -11.47 -1.48 20.45
N GLY A 62 -10.46 -0.66 20.79
CA GLY A 62 -9.97 0.40 19.90
C GLY A 62 -9.36 -0.16 18.62
N ALA A 63 -8.59 -1.24 18.75
CA ALA A 63 -8.04 -1.98 17.62
C ALA A 63 -9.13 -2.57 16.72
N ALA A 64 -10.14 -3.23 17.32
CA ALA A 64 -11.27 -3.79 16.58
C ALA A 64 -12.09 -2.71 15.86
N HIS A 65 -12.28 -1.55 16.50
CA HIS A 65 -12.95 -0.42 15.85
C HIS A 65 -12.14 0.09 14.64
N ALA A 66 -10.82 0.21 14.79
CA ALA A 66 -9.93 0.62 13.72
C ALA A 66 -9.83 -0.41 12.58
N GLU A 67 -9.92 -1.71 12.88
CA GLU A 67 -10.00 -2.76 11.86
C GLU A 67 -11.28 -2.67 11.00
N GLY A 68 -12.35 -2.09 11.53
CA GLY A 68 -13.60 -1.85 10.81
C GLY A 68 -14.10 -3.09 10.07
N THR A 69 -14.43 -2.93 8.78
CA THR A 69 -14.88 -4.02 7.90
C THR A 69 -13.79 -4.49 6.93
N PHE A 70 -12.51 -4.21 7.21
CA PHE A 70 -11.42 -4.55 6.29
C PHE A 70 -11.21 -6.07 6.26
N LYS A 71 -11.41 -6.68 5.08
CA LYS A 71 -11.27 -8.13 4.87
C LYS A 71 -9.84 -8.64 5.07
N TYR A 72 -8.84 -7.79 4.79
CA TYR A 72 -7.43 -8.12 4.85
C TYR A 72 -6.70 -7.19 5.80
N HIS A 73 -7.03 -7.26 7.09
CA HIS A 73 -6.32 -6.48 8.10
C HIS A 73 -4.91 -7.05 8.32
N ILE A 74 -3.92 -6.17 8.39
CA ILE A 74 -2.57 -6.50 8.85
C ILE A 74 -2.44 -5.91 10.24
N ARG A 75 -2.40 -6.79 11.25
CA ARG A 75 -2.30 -6.39 12.65
C ARG A 75 -1.28 -7.22 13.41
N ARG A 76 -0.82 -6.67 14.54
CA ARG A 76 0.00 -7.40 15.51
C ARG A 76 -0.31 -6.95 16.93
N GLN A 77 -0.55 -7.92 17.82
CA GLN A 77 -0.58 -7.71 19.26
C GLN A 77 0.82 -7.94 19.84
N THR A 78 1.25 -7.09 20.76
CA THR A 78 2.56 -7.17 21.43
C THR A 78 2.52 -6.44 22.77
N THR A 79 3.39 -6.81 23.70
CA THR A 79 3.52 -6.16 25.01
C THR A 79 4.45 -4.94 25.01
N SER A 80 5.12 -4.66 23.88
CA SER A 80 6.09 -3.56 23.77
C SER A 80 5.64 -2.54 22.74
N PHE A 81 5.59 -1.27 23.16
CA PHE A 81 5.33 -0.14 22.25
C PHE A 81 6.35 -0.11 21.11
N TRP A 82 7.63 -0.38 21.41
CA TRP A 82 8.69 -0.42 20.41
C TRP A 82 8.43 -1.48 19.35
N THR A 83 8.06 -2.70 19.74
CA THR A 83 7.72 -3.76 18.78
C THR A 83 6.52 -3.38 17.90
N ALA A 84 5.52 -2.72 18.47
CA ALA A 84 4.36 -2.22 17.72
C ALA A 84 4.78 -1.13 16.71
N LEU A 85 5.62 -0.19 17.12
CA LEU A 85 6.17 0.87 16.27
C LEU A 85 7.03 0.31 15.14
N ALA A 86 7.92 -0.63 15.44
CA ALA A 86 8.74 -1.30 14.44
C ALA A 86 7.87 -2.00 13.39
N PHE A 87 6.82 -2.70 13.82
CA PHE A 87 5.85 -3.34 12.93
C PHE A 87 5.14 -2.33 12.02
N MET A 88 4.79 -1.15 12.55
CA MET A 88 4.22 -0.04 11.77
C MET A 88 5.18 0.50 10.71
N LEU A 89 6.46 0.67 11.06
CA LEU A 89 7.48 1.19 10.15
C LEU A 89 7.76 0.24 8.98
N VAL A 90 7.80 -1.07 9.25
CA VAL A 90 8.02 -2.10 8.20
C VAL A 90 6.75 -2.55 7.50
N LYS A 91 5.63 -1.83 7.70
CA LYS A 91 4.33 -2.12 7.08
C LYS A 91 3.84 -3.56 7.32
N GLY A 92 4.18 -4.12 8.46
CA GLY A 92 3.80 -5.48 8.86
C GLY A 92 4.55 -6.62 8.18
N VAL A 93 5.62 -6.35 7.43
CA VAL A 93 6.47 -7.38 6.82
C VAL A 93 7.38 -8.01 7.89
N ALA A 94 7.03 -9.22 8.33
CA ALA A 94 7.71 -9.90 9.44
C ALA A 94 9.21 -10.13 9.20
N GLN A 95 9.63 -10.33 7.95
CA GLN A 95 11.04 -10.53 7.58
C GLN A 95 11.89 -9.26 7.73
N CYS A 96 11.25 -8.09 7.76
CA CYS A 96 11.91 -6.80 7.93
C CYS A 96 11.93 -6.33 9.40
N MET A 97 11.28 -7.06 10.32
CA MET A 97 11.33 -6.73 11.73
C MET A 97 12.76 -6.93 12.27
N PRO A 98 13.26 -6.02 13.13
CA PRO A 98 14.52 -6.26 13.82
C PRO A 98 14.42 -7.52 14.69
N PRO A 99 15.52 -8.27 14.87
CA PRO A 99 15.54 -9.43 15.75
C PRO A 99 15.12 -8.98 17.14
N MET A 100 13.98 -9.49 17.61
CA MET A 100 13.49 -9.19 18.95
C MET A 100 14.41 -9.93 19.93
N LEU A 101 15.42 -9.23 20.44
CA LEU A 101 16.21 -9.74 21.55
C LEU A 101 15.24 -10.03 22.68
N THR A 102 15.04 -11.31 22.95
CA THR A 102 14.15 -11.73 24.01
C THR A 102 14.89 -11.44 25.30
N TYR A 103 14.60 -10.29 25.93
CA TYR A 103 15.23 -9.81 27.18
C TYR A 103 15.22 -10.85 28.32
N LYS A 104 14.44 -11.91 28.18
CA LYS A 104 14.41 -13.08 29.06
C LYS A 104 15.73 -13.87 29.13
N GLU A 105 16.70 -13.62 28.24
CA GLU A 105 18.00 -14.28 28.26
C GLU A 105 19.10 -13.47 28.98
N MET A 106 18.82 -12.22 29.40
CA MET A 106 19.69 -11.46 30.32
C MET A 106 19.34 -11.79 31.77
N GLY A 107 19.46 -13.07 32.13
CA GLY A 107 19.60 -13.47 33.52
C GLY A 107 20.98 -13.06 34.04
N GLU A 108 21.01 -12.15 35.01
CA GLU A 108 22.12 -11.89 35.94
C GLU A 108 23.51 -11.63 35.32
N ILE A 109 23.82 -10.37 34.95
CA ILE A 109 25.21 -9.94 34.76
C ILE A 109 25.47 -8.66 35.60
N PRO A 110 26.61 -8.59 36.32
CA PRO A 110 26.84 -7.61 37.39
C PRO A 110 27.00 -6.19 36.83
N SER A 111 26.44 -5.23 37.57
CA SER A 111 26.58 -3.78 37.36
C SER A 111 28.03 -3.36 37.07
N GLN A 112 28.34 -3.09 35.80
CA GLN A 112 29.50 -2.27 35.43
C GLN A 112 29.08 -1.21 34.43
N THR A 113 29.25 0.02 34.89
CA THR A 113 29.11 1.31 34.24
C THR A 113 30.06 1.47 33.05
N THR A 114 29.53 1.68 31.84
CA THR A 114 30.21 2.46 30.78
C THR A 114 29.19 2.99 29.76
N THR A 115 29.12 4.31 29.62
CA THR A 115 28.13 5.06 28.83
C THR A 115 28.58 5.43 27.40
N ASP A 116 29.67 4.85 26.88
CA ASP A 116 30.29 5.33 25.62
C ASP A 116 29.99 4.48 24.36
N SER A 117 29.16 3.43 24.44
CA SER A 117 29.00 2.47 23.33
C SER A 117 28.03 2.88 22.20
N LEU A 118 27.28 3.98 22.34
CA LEU A 118 26.19 4.31 21.39
C LEU A 118 26.70 5.03 20.12
N ALA A 119 27.80 5.79 20.23
CA ALA A 119 28.42 6.44 19.08
C ALA A 119 29.09 5.43 18.12
N ASP A 120 29.69 4.36 18.64
CA ASP A 120 30.34 3.34 17.81
C ASP A 120 29.36 2.48 17.00
N ARG A 121 28.15 2.27 17.51
CA ARG A 121 27.10 1.52 16.80
C ARG A 121 26.60 2.24 15.55
N LEU A 122 26.55 3.57 15.56
CA LEU A 122 26.14 4.36 14.39
C LEU A 122 27.23 4.40 13.30
N HIS A 123 28.51 4.36 13.68
CA HIS A 123 29.60 4.33 12.69
C HIS A 123 29.78 2.98 12.01
N SER A 124 29.40 1.87 12.66
CA SER A 124 29.44 0.53 12.07
C SER A 124 28.34 0.26 11.01
N LEU A 125 27.36 1.16 10.85
CA LEU A 125 26.27 1.03 9.87
C LEU A 125 26.56 1.69 8.52
N THR A 126 27.85 1.87 8.18
CA THR A 126 28.28 2.14 6.81
C THR A 126 28.09 0.86 5.96
N LEU A 127 26.82 0.54 5.69
CA LEU A 127 26.42 -0.45 4.71
C LEU A 127 27.02 -0.06 3.37
N SER A 128 28.01 -0.84 2.93
CA SER A 128 28.49 -0.81 1.55
C SER A 128 27.28 -1.03 0.65
N SER A 129 26.83 0.03 -0.02
CA SER A 129 25.80 -0.01 -1.05
C SER A 129 26.29 -0.90 -2.19
N ARG A 130 26.03 -2.20 -2.06
CA ARG A 130 26.29 -3.18 -3.11
C ARG A 130 25.04 -3.22 -3.99
N SER A 131 25.08 -2.40 -5.03
CA SER A 131 24.06 -2.39 -6.08
C SER A 131 23.87 -3.82 -6.62
N PRO A 132 22.67 -4.39 -6.58
CA PRO A 132 22.43 -5.71 -7.15
C PRO A 132 22.53 -5.62 -8.68
N GLN A 133 23.64 -6.13 -9.24
CA GLN A 133 23.71 -6.45 -10.66
C GLN A 133 22.73 -7.57 -10.96
N VAL A 134 21.59 -7.22 -11.55
CA VAL A 134 20.62 -8.16 -12.10
C VAL A 134 21.23 -8.79 -13.36
N PRO A 135 21.38 -10.12 -13.44
CA PRO A 135 21.77 -10.78 -14.67
C PRO A 135 20.67 -10.61 -15.71
N LEU A 136 20.98 -9.95 -16.83
CA LEU A 136 20.12 -9.86 -17.99
C LEU A 136 19.90 -11.26 -18.56
N THR A 137 18.74 -11.85 -18.27
CA THR A 137 18.22 -13.03 -18.98
C THR A 137 17.24 -12.56 -20.05
N PRO A 138 17.42 -12.95 -21.33
CA PRO A 138 16.51 -12.56 -22.40
C PRO A 138 15.18 -13.32 -22.25
N SER A 139 14.16 -12.64 -21.72
CA SER A 139 12.79 -13.17 -21.66
C SER A 139 12.12 -13.08 -23.02
N ARG A 140 12.04 -14.23 -23.68
CA ARG A 140 11.29 -14.46 -24.92
C ARG A 140 9.79 -14.37 -24.61
N ALA A 141 9.14 -13.31 -25.09
CA ALA A 141 7.70 -13.13 -24.95
C ALA A 141 6.95 -14.18 -25.80
N SER A 142 6.33 -15.15 -25.14
CA SER A 142 5.34 -16.03 -25.77
C SER A 142 3.96 -15.38 -25.65
N SER A 143 3.44 -14.93 -26.78
CA SER A 143 2.08 -14.44 -26.96
C SER A 143 1.09 -15.61 -26.83
N SER A 144 0.39 -15.68 -25.70
CA SER A 144 -0.78 -16.55 -25.54
C SER A 144 -2.04 -15.80 -26.00
N THR A 145 -2.48 -16.11 -27.20
CA THR A 145 -3.75 -15.68 -27.78
C THR A 145 -4.87 -16.47 -27.09
N SER A 146 -5.59 -15.86 -26.14
CA SER A 146 -6.80 -16.46 -25.57
C SER A 146 -7.96 -16.30 -26.56
N THR A 147 -8.16 -17.31 -27.40
CA THR A 147 -9.35 -17.43 -28.25
C THR A 147 -10.52 -17.91 -27.37
N SER A 148 -11.52 -17.05 -27.18
CA SER A 148 -12.77 -17.41 -26.52
C SER A 148 -13.63 -18.22 -27.49
N THR A 149 -13.72 -19.54 -27.30
CA THR A 149 -14.61 -20.41 -28.08
C THR A 149 -15.97 -20.60 -27.40
N SER A 150 -16.99 -20.57 -28.26
CA SER A 150 -18.43 -20.56 -28.08
C SER A 150 -19.06 -21.50 -27.04
N PHE A 151 -20.17 -21.00 -26.51
CA PHE A 151 -21.27 -21.75 -25.92
C PHE A 151 -21.74 -22.88 -26.85
N ARG A 152 -21.77 -24.10 -26.33
CA ARG A 152 -22.53 -25.22 -26.90
C ARG A 152 -23.54 -25.71 -25.86
N THR A 153 -24.80 -25.44 -26.15
CA THR A 153 -25.96 -26.13 -25.60
C THR A 153 -26.08 -27.51 -26.23
N SER A 154 -26.18 -28.57 -25.44
CA SER A 154 -26.70 -29.86 -25.89
C SER A 154 -27.32 -30.62 -24.71
N SER A 155 -28.56 -31.02 -24.92
CA SER A 155 -29.44 -31.75 -24.01
C SER A 155 -29.21 -33.27 -24.06
N ALA A 156 -29.57 -33.92 -22.95
CA ALA A 156 -29.99 -35.32 -22.79
C ALA A 156 -28.98 -36.45 -23.07
N SER A 157 -28.70 -37.29 -22.07
CA SER A 157 -29.33 -38.62 -21.90
C SER A 157 -28.65 -39.47 -20.82
N HIS A 158 -29.44 -40.37 -20.25
CA HIS A 158 -29.14 -41.26 -19.15
C HIS A 158 -27.98 -42.23 -19.42
N GLY A 159 -27.16 -42.44 -18.39
CA GLY A 159 -26.27 -43.59 -18.27
C GLY A 159 -25.60 -43.55 -16.91
N THR A 160 -25.91 -44.53 -16.06
CA THR A 160 -25.34 -44.70 -14.72
C THR A 160 -24.13 -45.62 -14.82
N PRO A 161 -22.90 -45.17 -14.46
CA PRO A 161 -21.79 -46.07 -14.18
C PRO A 161 -21.32 -45.97 -12.72
N ALA A 162 -20.84 -47.11 -12.23
CA ALA A 162 -20.38 -47.44 -10.88
C ALA A 162 -19.36 -46.45 -10.26
N PRO A 163 -19.24 -46.41 -8.92
CA PRO A 163 -18.36 -45.47 -8.23
C PRO A 163 -16.89 -45.92 -8.32
N PRO A 164 -15.97 -45.09 -8.84
CA PRO A 164 -14.54 -45.29 -8.62
C PRO A 164 -14.12 -44.65 -7.30
N LEU A 165 -13.33 -45.38 -6.52
CA LEU A 165 -12.68 -44.94 -5.29
C LEU A 165 -11.86 -43.68 -5.55
N THR A 166 -12.36 -42.54 -5.06
CA THR A 166 -11.75 -41.22 -5.18
C THR A 166 -10.66 -41.06 -4.13
N SER A 167 -9.40 -41.08 -4.57
CA SER A 167 -8.28 -40.53 -3.81
C SER A 167 -8.53 -39.04 -3.53
N PRO A 168 -8.24 -38.54 -2.31
CA PRO A 168 -8.39 -37.12 -2.01
C PRO A 168 -7.29 -36.35 -2.73
N SER A 169 -7.56 -35.97 -3.98
CA SER A 169 -6.78 -34.95 -4.67
C SER A 169 -6.98 -33.66 -3.88
N ARG A 170 -5.93 -33.29 -3.16
CA ARG A 170 -5.80 -32.02 -2.44
C ARG A 170 -5.85 -30.93 -3.51
N SER A 171 -7.06 -30.49 -3.84
CA SER A 171 -7.30 -29.36 -4.70
C SER A 171 -6.65 -28.15 -4.05
N GLU A 172 -5.43 -27.84 -4.49
CA GLU A 172 -4.80 -26.55 -4.28
C GLU A 172 -5.80 -25.51 -4.80
N SER A 173 -6.53 -24.92 -3.86
CA SER A 173 -7.46 -23.83 -4.11
C SER A 173 -6.63 -22.70 -4.72
N ALA A 174 -6.63 -22.60 -6.05
CA ALA A 174 -5.98 -21.55 -6.79
C ALA A 174 -6.48 -20.22 -6.25
N THR A 175 -5.65 -19.58 -5.44
CA THR A 175 -5.93 -18.30 -4.82
C THR A 175 -6.09 -17.31 -5.97
N SER A 176 -7.33 -16.88 -6.21
CA SER A 176 -7.60 -15.86 -7.21
C SER A 176 -6.74 -14.63 -6.87
N PRO A 177 -6.07 -14.03 -7.86
CA PRO A 177 -5.21 -12.88 -7.60
C PRO A 177 -6.04 -11.76 -6.94
N ILE A 178 -5.49 -11.16 -5.89
CA ILE A 178 -6.13 -10.04 -5.22
C ILE A 178 -6.04 -8.84 -6.17
N ILE A 179 -7.17 -8.47 -6.77
CA ILE A 179 -7.27 -7.32 -7.66
C ILE A 179 -7.56 -6.09 -6.79
N TYR A 180 -6.59 -5.21 -6.70
CA TYR A 180 -6.73 -3.90 -6.08
C TYR A 180 -7.25 -2.90 -7.11
N SER A 181 -8.41 -2.30 -6.83
CA SER A 181 -8.89 -1.14 -7.57
C SER A 181 -9.01 0.04 -6.61
N HIS A 182 -8.62 1.23 -7.06
CA HIS A 182 -8.76 2.45 -6.27
C HIS A 182 -9.94 3.24 -6.78
N ILE A 183 -10.67 3.88 -5.88
CA ILE A 183 -11.60 4.95 -6.20
C ILE A 183 -10.86 6.26 -5.94
N ARG A 184 -10.83 7.13 -6.94
CA ARG A 184 -10.15 8.42 -6.90
C ARG A 184 -11.14 9.55 -7.12
N ASN A 185 -10.81 10.68 -6.51
CA ASN A 185 -11.28 11.99 -6.97
C ASN A 185 -10.10 12.82 -7.46
N LEU A 186 -10.34 14.07 -7.84
CA LEU A 186 -9.26 14.96 -8.25
C LEU A 186 -8.18 15.16 -7.16
N ARG A 187 -8.46 14.91 -5.87
CA ARG A 187 -7.48 15.05 -4.77
C ARG A 187 -6.66 13.78 -4.51
N GLY A 188 -6.95 12.68 -5.19
CA GLY A 188 -6.25 11.41 -5.03
C GLY A 188 -7.17 10.24 -4.67
N ILE A 189 -6.62 9.24 -3.98
CA ILE A 189 -7.33 8.01 -3.63
C ILE A 189 -8.23 8.26 -2.41
N ILE A 190 -9.52 7.99 -2.55
CA ILE A 190 -10.52 8.12 -1.47
C ILE A 190 -10.96 6.77 -0.90
N SER A 191 -10.82 5.69 -1.67
CA SER A 191 -11.13 4.32 -1.23
C SER A 191 -10.39 3.29 -2.07
N SER A 192 -10.27 2.07 -1.56
CA SER A 192 -9.71 0.93 -2.28
C SER A 192 -10.66 -0.26 -2.17
N ASN A 193 -10.98 -0.88 -3.31
CA ASN A 193 -11.82 -2.06 -3.40
C ASN A 193 -10.98 -3.28 -3.78
N TYR A 194 -11.34 -4.43 -3.20
CA TYR A 194 -10.67 -5.72 -3.39
C TYR A 194 -11.39 -6.64 -4.38
N TYR A 195 -12.34 -6.09 -5.13
CA TYR A 195 -13.09 -6.80 -6.15
C TYR A 195 -13.05 -6.02 -7.47
N PRO A 196 -13.07 -6.71 -8.61
CA PRO A 196 -13.20 -6.06 -9.91
C PRO A 196 -14.45 -5.17 -9.93
N THR A 197 -14.25 -3.87 -10.09
CA THR A 197 -15.35 -2.92 -10.30
C THR A 197 -15.46 -2.64 -11.81
N SER A 198 -16.67 -2.73 -12.34
CA SER A 198 -16.92 -2.41 -13.74
C SER A 198 -16.82 -0.90 -13.95
N ASN A 199 -15.83 -0.46 -14.73
CA ASN A 199 -15.59 0.96 -15.01
C ASN A 199 -16.09 1.36 -16.41
N THR A 200 -17.00 0.56 -17.00
CA THR A 200 -17.54 0.80 -18.34
C THR A 200 -18.31 2.11 -18.43
N HIS A 201 -19.10 2.45 -17.40
CA HIS A 201 -19.85 3.70 -17.35
C HIS A 201 -18.91 4.92 -17.33
N ILE A 202 -17.89 4.91 -16.47
CA ILE A 202 -16.87 5.97 -16.38
C ILE A 202 -16.15 6.14 -17.73
N ARG A 203 -15.77 5.03 -18.36
CA ARG A 203 -15.12 5.05 -19.67
C ARG A 203 -16.03 5.66 -20.75
N ASN A 204 -17.32 5.34 -20.75
CA ASN A 204 -18.26 5.89 -21.72
C ASN A 204 -18.47 7.39 -21.49
N LEU A 205 -18.59 7.81 -20.23
CA LEU A 205 -18.73 9.22 -19.86
C LEU A 205 -17.50 10.05 -20.27
N ALA A 206 -16.30 9.51 -20.10
CA ALA A 206 -15.04 10.16 -20.44
C ALA A 206 -14.70 10.09 -21.95
N GLN A 207 -15.49 9.40 -22.76
CA GLN A 207 -15.24 9.23 -24.20
C GLN A 207 -15.02 10.55 -24.97
N PRO A 208 -15.71 11.68 -24.64
CA PRO A 208 -15.45 12.96 -25.29
C PRO A 208 -14.04 13.53 -25.05
N LEU A 209 -13.27 13.00 -24.08
CA LEU A 209 -11.87 13.37 -23.85
C LEU A 209 -10.89 12.56 -24.72
N GLY A 210 -11.37 11.58 -25.49
CA GLY A 210 -10.53 10.67 -26.28
C GLY A 210 -10.38 9.29 -25.63
N GLN A 211 -10.06 8.29 -26.45
CA GLN A 211 -10.06 6.88 -26.02
C GLN A 211 -9.02 6.59 -24.93
N LEU A 212 -7.83 7.17 -25.04
CA LEU A 212 -6.74 6.98 -24.08
C LEU A 212 -7.05 7.64 -22.74
N ALA A 213 -7.48 8.91 -22.76
CA ALA A 213 -7.93 9.61 -21.56
C ALA A 213 -9.08 8.87 -20.86
N ALA A 214 -10.08 8.40 -21.61
CA ALA A 214 -11.20 7.64 -21.05
C ALA A 214 -10.77 6.33 -20.38
N ARG A 215 -9.85 5.58 -21.00
CA ARG A 215 -9.28 4.37 -20.39
C ARG A 215 -8.45 4.71 -19.16
N TYR A 216 -7.63 5.74 -19.22
CA TYR A 216 -6.81 6.19 -18.10
C TYR A 216 -7.68 6.52 -16.89
N LEU A 217 -8.67 7.39 -17.07
CA LEU A 217 -9.55 7.83 -15.99
C LEU A 217 -10.35 6.66 -15.39
N ALA A 218 -10.89 5.77 -16.23
CA ALA A 218 -11.59 4.57 -15.79
C ALA A 218 -10.68 3.60 -15.04
N SER A 219 -9.45 3.34 -15.51
CA SER A 219 -8.52 2.42 -14.87
C SER A 219 -7.96 2.94 -13.55
N HIS A 220 -7.85 4.26 -13.39
CA HIS A 220 -7.42 4.90 -12.14
C HIS A 220 -8.59 5.16 -11.17
N GLY A 221 -9.82 4.87 -11.60
CA GLY A 221 -11.02 4.89 -10.76
C GLY A 221 -11.54 6.27 -10.42
N TYR A 222 -11.38 7.24 -11.31
CA TYR A 222 -12.03 8.55 -11.20
C TYR A 222 -13.56 8.40 -11.20
N GLY A 223 -14.24 9.12 -10.31
CA GLY A 223 -15.69 9.09 -10.19
C GLY A 223 -16.41 9.94 -11.23
N THR A 224 -17.73 9.73 -11.39
CA THR A 224 -18.59 10.45 -12.34
C THR A 224 -18.46 11.98 -12.20
N GLU A 225 -18.52 12.49 -10.97
CA GLU A 225 -18.42 13.94 -10.68
C GLU A 225 -17.07 14.52 -11.14
N ASP A 226 -15.98 13.77 -10.99
CA ASP A 226 -14.66 14.22 -11.43
C ASP A 226 -14.55 14.28 -12.96
N ILE A 227 -15.13 13.30 -13.66
CA ILE A 227 -15.15 13.27 -15.13
C ILE A 227 -15.97 14.44 -15.67
N GLU A 228 -17.14 14.71 -15.10
CA GLU A 228 -17.96 15.86 -15.46
C GLU A 228 -17.23 17.17 -15.21
N CYS A 229 -16.52 17.29 -14.09
CA CYS A 229 -15.67 18.43 -13.76
C CYS A 229 -14.56 18.63 -14.80
N ILE A 230 -13.85 17.57 -15.20
CA ILE A 230 -12.80 17.61 -16.23
C ILE A 230 -13.40 18.02 -17.59
N LEU A 231 -14.53 17.44 -17.99
CA LEU A 231 -15.23 17.78 -19.23
C LEU A 231 -15.65 19.24 -19.26
N GLN A 232 -16.20 19.74 -18.16
CA GLN A 232 -16.60 21.15 -18.04
C GLN A 232 -15.38 22.07 -18.09
N ALA A 233 -14.28 21.71 -17.43
CA ALA A 233 -13.03 22.45 -17.47
C ALA A 233 -12.45 22.53 -18.88
N LYS A 234 -12.38 21.40 -19.60
CA LYS A 234 -11.87 21.35 -20.98
C LYS A 234 -12.69 22.23 -21.92
N ARG A 235 -14.02 22.31 -21.75
CA ARG A 235 -14.89 23.20 -22.55
C ARG A 235 -14.68 24.69 -22.26
N ARG A 236 -14.22 25.04 -21.06
CA ARG A 236 -14.02 26.43 -20.62
C ARG A 236 -12.58 26.93 -20.78
N ALA A 237 -11.62 26.02 -20.80
CA ALA A 237 -10.21 26.35 -20.92
C ALA A 237 -9.92 26.95 -22.29
N SER A 238 -9.26 28.12 -22.31
CA SER A 238 -8.88 28.78 -23.57
C SER A 238 -7.57 28.22 -24.12
N ASN A 239 -6.75 27.63 -23.25
CA ASN A 239 -5.50 26.95 -23.59
C ASN A 239 -5.26 25.75 -22.65
N SER A 240 -4.22 24.99 -22.96
CA SER A 240 -3.82 23.79 -22.22
C SER A 240 -3.38 24.06 -20.77
N GLU A 241 -2.70 25.18 -20.51
CA GLU A 241 -2.24 25.53 -19.16
C GLU A 241 -3.42 25.90 -18.24
N ASP A 242 -4.44 26.58 -18.75
CA ASP A 242 -5.65 26.89 -17.98
C ASP A 242 -6.32 25.62 -17.43
N LEU A 243 -6.37 24.56 -18.24
CA LEU A 243 -6.91 23.26 -17.82
C LEU A 243 -6.04 22.63 -16.73
N VAL A 244 -4.72 22.63 -16.91
CA VAL A 244 -3.77 22.09 -15.92
C VAL A 244 -3.88 22.84 -14.60
N THR A 245 -3.88 24.18 -14.64
CA THR A 245 -4.04 25.02 -13.45
C THR A 245 -5.38 24.78 -12.76
N PHE A 246 -6.48 24.65 -13.52
CA PHE A 246 -7.79 24.35 -12.95
C PHE A 246 -7.82 23.00 -12.23
N LEU A 247 -7.30 21.93 -12.86
CA LEU A 247 -7.27 20.60 -12.26
C LEU A 247 -6.36 20.56 -11.03
N ALA A 248 -5.22 21.25 -11.09
CA ALA A 248 -4.33 21.39 -9.95
C ALA A 248 -4.99 22.13 -8.77
N GLY A 249 -5.73 23.21 -9.06
CA GLY A 249 -6.54 23.93 -8.07
C GLY A 249 -7.65 23.07 -7.43
N ARG A 250 -8.08 21.99 -8.09
CA ARG A 250 -9.02 21.00 -7.54
C ARG A 250 -8.33 19.86 -6.76
N GLY A 251 -7.00 19.84 -6.74
CA GLY A 251 -6.18 18.90 -5.97
C GLY A 251 -5.44 17.85 -6.81
N MET A 252 -5.57 17.86 -8.14
CA MET A 252 -4.85 16.91 -9.00
C MET A 252 -3.37 17.31 -9.04
N SER A 253 -2.46 16.33 -9.02
CA SER A 253 -1.04 16.69 -9.15
C SER A 253 -0.78 17.32 -10.52
N VAL A 254 0.08 18.35 -10.58
CA VAL A 254 0.39 19.06 -11.85
C VAL A 254 0.90 18.08 -12.91
N ASN A 255 1.71 17.10 -12.51
CA ASN A 255 2.25 16.09 -13.42
C ASN A 255 1.15 15.17 -13.97
N GLU A 256 0.19 14.76 -13.14
CA GLU A 256 -0.95 13.96 -13.57
C GLU A 256 -1.89 14.75 -14.49
N ALA A 257 -2.15 16.02 -14.18
CA ALA A 257 -2.94 16.90 -15.04
C ALA A 257 -2.28 17.11 -16.42
N ARG A 258 -0.96 17.34 -16.46
CA ARG A 258 -0.20 17.43 -17.72
C ARG A 258 -0.20 16.12 -18.50
N PHE A 259 -0.06 14.98 -17.80
CA PHE A 259 -0.13 13.68 -18.44
C PHE A 259 -1.52 13.42 -19.04
N LEU A 260 -2.59 13.76 -18.31
CA LEU A 260 -3.95 13.65 -18.80
C LEU A 260 -4.17 14.50 -20.06
N LEU A 261 -3.64 15.73 -20.09
CA LEU A 261 -3.67 16.59 -21.26
C LEU A 261 -2.99 15.93 -22.48
N LEU A 262 -1.80 15.33 -22.29
CA LEU A 262 -1.14 14.59 -23.38
C LEU A 262 -2.02 13.47 -23.95
N LEU A 263 -2.77 12.76 -23.09
CA LEU A 263 -3.70 11.72 -23.54
C LEU A 263 -4.92 12.28 -24.29
N ILE A 264 -5.34 13.51 -23.96
CA ILE A 264 -6.43 14.21 -24.63
C ILE A 264 -5.97 14.66 -26.02
N ASP A 265 -4.81 15.30 -26.11
CA ASP A 265 -4.31 15.90 -27.36
C ASP A 265 -3.91 14.85 -28.41
N GLN A 266 -3.53 13.63 -27.98
CA GLN A 266 -3.32 12.49 -28.88
C GLN A 266 -4.58 12.03 -29.64
N ARG A 267 -5.77 12.51 -29.26
CA ARG A 267 -7.00 12.32 -30.05
C ARG A 267 -6.94 13.08 -31.37
N ASP A 268 -6.38 14.28 -31.36
CA ASP A 268 -6.51 15.22 -32.46
C ASP A 268 -5.57 14.87 -33.63
N THR A 269 -4.53 14.08 -33.37
CA THR A 269 -3.55 13.65 -34.39
C THR A 269 -3.97 12.42 -35.19
N LEU A 270 -4.97 11.66 -34.75
CA LEU A 270 -5.43 10.44 -35.45
C LEU A 270 -6.54 10.68 -36.49
N HIS A 271 -6.98 11.93 -36.66
CA HIS A 271 -8.06 12.31 -37.58
C HIS A 271 -7.64 13.30 -38.68
N THR A 272 -6.35 13.61 -38.79
CA THR A 272 -5.70 14.30 -39.93
C THR A 272 -4.96 13.31 -40.79
#